data_AF-A0A4Q4DDH1-F1
#
_entry.id   AF-A0A4Q4DDH1-F1
#
_cell.length_a   1.000
_cell.length_b   1.000
_cell.length_c   1.000
_cell.angle_alpha   90.00
_cell.angle_beta   90.00
_cell.angle_gamma   90.00
#
_symmetry.space_group_name_H-M   'P 1'
#
loop_
_entity.id
_entity.type
_entity.pdbx_description
1 polymer ?
#
loop_
_entity_poly.entity_id
_entity_poly.type
_entity_poly.pdbx_seq_one_letter_code
_entity_poly.pdbx_strand_id
1 'polypeptide(L)' 'MKRELLKSARLATAIAAALRSRGVPEATATLAAESGVTVFGVAFGIWITEGEERSFLDLEREVLGKLVALAAGAT' A
#
# COMPACT_ATOMS: atom_id res chain seq x y z
N MET A 1 -16.05 -7.05 4.77
CA MET A 1 -14.99 -8.10 4.81
C MET A 1 -14.69 -8.80 3.48
N LYS A 2 -15.33 -9.91 3.04
CA LYS A 2 -14.90 -10.60 1.78
C LYS A 2 -14.99 -9.75 0.50
N ARG A 3 -15.91 -8.78 0.47
CA ARG A 3 -16.08 -7.82 -0.64
C ARG A 3 -15.05 -6.69 -0.67
N GLU A 4 -14.46 -6.31 0.46
CA GLU A 4 -13.38 -5.30 0.50
C GLU A 4 -12.06 -5.90 0.05
N LEU A 5 -11.74 -7.12 0.51
CA LEU A 5 -10.54 -7.83 0.07
C LEU A 5 -10.53 -8.06 -1.45
N LEU A 6 -11.69 -8.37 -2.05
CA LEU A 6 -11.80 -8.50 -3.51
C LEU A 6 -11.64 -7.14 -4.24
N LYS A 7 -12.05 -6.03 -3.61
CA LYS A 7 -11.82 -4.69 -4.17
C LYS A 7 -10.33 -4.33 -4.11
N SER A 8 -9.66 -4.59 -2.99
CA SER A 8 -8.23 -4.35 -2.83
C SER A 8 -7.38 -5.22 -3.74
N ALA A 9 -7.74 -6.49 -3.93
CA ALA A 9 -7.05 -7.39 -4.86
C ALA A 9 -7.17 -6.91 -6.32
N ARG A 10 -8.36 -6.43 -6.73
CA ARG A 10 -8.56 -5.86 -8.07
C ARG A 10 -7.76 -4.57 -8.27
N LEU A 11 -7.67 -3.74 -7.23
CA LEU A 11 -6.86 -2.52 -7.26
C LEU A 11 -5.37 -2.86 -7.45
N ALA A 12 -4.84 -3.81 -6.68
CA ALA A 12 -3.47 -4.28 -6.84
C ALA A 12 -3.22 -4.83 -8.26
N THR A 13 -4.13 -5.65 -8.79
CA THR A 13 -4.01 -6.17 -10.17
C THR A 13 -3.98 -5.04 -11.21
N ALA A 14 -4.84 -4.02 -11.07
CA ALA A 14 -4.88 -2.89 -11.98
C ALA A 14 -3.60 -2.04 -11.92
N ILE A 15 -3.09 -1.78 -10.70
CA ILE A 15 -1.82 -1.07 -10.49
C ILE A 15 -0.66 -1.86 -11.11
N ALA A 16 -0.58 -3.16 -10.84
CA ALA A 16 0.47 -4.02 -11.40
C ALA A 16 0.43 -4.03 -12.94
N ALA A 17 -0.75 -4.11 -13.54
CA ALA A 17 -0.92 -4.03 -15.00
C ALA A 17 -0.43 -2.69 -15.56
N ALA A 18 -0.75 -1.58 -14.89
CA ALA A 18 -0.31 -0.25 -15.29
C ALA A 18 1.20 -0.02 -15.09
N LEU A 19 1.84 -0.72 -14.15
CA LEU A 19 3.30 -0.69 -13.98
C LEU A 19 3.99 -1.51 -15.06
N ARG A 20 3.44 -2.69 -15.41
CA ARG A 20 3.94 -3.51 -16.51
C ARG A 20 3.85 -2.80 -17.86
N SER A 21 2.77 -2.06 -18.12
CA SER A 21 2.65 -1.27 -19.37
C SER A 21 3.70 -0.15 -19.47
N ARG A 22 4.34 0.22 -18.35
CA ARG A 22 5.45 1.16 -18.28
C ARG A 22 6.83 0.49 -18.27
N GLY A 23 6.90 -0.82 -18.49
CA GLY A 23 8.15 -1.58 -18.57
C GLY A 23 8.71 -2.08 -17.24
N VAL A 24 7.95 -1.98 -16.14
CA VAL A 24 8.38 -2.55 -14.86
C VAL A 24 8.30 -4.09 -14.92
N PRO A 25 9.34 -4.83 -14.47
CA PRO A 25 9.32 -6.29 -14.42
C PRO A 25 8.13 -6.82 -13.62
N GLU A 26 7.54 -7.95 -14.05
CA GLU A 26 6.30 -8.47 -13.48
C GLU A 26 6.35 -8.64 -11.96
N ALA A 27 7.39 -9.31 -11.45
CA ALA A 27 7.55 -9.53 -10.01
C ALA A 27 7.63 -8.20 -9.23
N THR A 28 8.37 -7.22 -9.75
CA THR A 28 8.50 -5.89 -9.16
C THR A 28 7.18 -5.11 -9.22
N ALA A 29 6.45 -5.20 -10.33
CA ALA A 29 5.16 -4.55 -10.51
C ALA A 29 4.09 -5.10 -9.56
N THR A 30 4.04 -6.42 -9.39
CA THR A 30 3.14 -7.09 -8.45
C THR A 30 3.49 -6.72 -7.01
N LEU A 31 4.76 -6.83 -6.63
CA LEU A 31 5.21 -6.50 -5.28
C LEU A 31 4.91 -5.04 -4.92
N ALA A 32 5.20 -4.10 -5.83
CA ALA A 32 4.92 -2.68 -5.62
C ALA A 32 3.42 -2.41 -5.48
N ALA A 33 2.57 -3.05 -6.29
CA ALA A 33 1.13 -2.88 -6.23
C ALA A 33 0.53 -3.40 -4.92
N GLU A 34 0.89 -4.61 -4.51
CA GLU A 34 0.41 -5.22 -3.26
C GLU A 34 0.90 -4.44 -2.04
N SER A 35 2.17 -4.01 -2.05
CA SER A 35 2.75 -3.18 -1.00
C SER A 35 2.02 -1.83 -0.88
N GLY A 36 1.79 -1.15 -2.01
CA GLY A 36 1.08 0.13 -2.02
C GLY A 36 -0.36 0.04 -1.50
N VAL A 37 -1.10 -1.00 -1.92
CA VAL A 37 -2.46 -1.24 -1.41
C VAL A 37 -2.45 -1.55 0.09
N THR A 38 -1.43 -2.26 0.59
CA THR A 38 -1.27 -2.55 2.01
C THR A 38 -0.99 -1.26 2.81
N VAL A 39 -0.06 -0.43 2.35
CA VAL A 39 0.25 0.88 2.97
C VAL A 39 -1.00 1.75 3.05
N PHE A 40 -1.72 1.88 1.94
CA PHE A 40 -2.97 2.64 1.86
C PHE A 40 -3.99 2.13 2.90
N GLY A 41 -4.23 0.82 2.94
CA GLY A 41 -5.22 0.23 3.85
C GLY A 41 -4.88 0.44 5.32
N VAL A 42 -3.61 0.30 5.70
CA VAL A 42 -3.14 0.52 7.08
C VAL A 42 -3.22 2.01 7.45
N ALA A 43 -2.71 2.91 6.60
CA ALA A 43 -2.79 4.34 6.82
C ALA A 43 -4.24 4.82 6.94
N PHE A 44 -5.14 4.27 6.12
CA PHE A 44 -6.56 4.63 6.13
C PHE A 44 -7.23 4.17 7.43
N GLY A 45 -6.92 2.96 7.88
CA GLY A 45 -7.41 2.43 9.14
C GLY A 45 -7.00 3.27 10.36
N ILE A 46 -5.80 3.86 10.34
CA ILE A 46 -5.33 4.80 11.37
C ILE A 46 -6.05 6.14 11.24
N TRP A 47 -6.12 6.67 10.02
CA TRP A 47 -6.66 8.00 9.73
C TRP A 47 -8.11 8.19 10.17
N ILE A 48 -8.93 7.14 10.09
CA ILE A 48 -10.34 7.20 10.47
C ILE A 48 -10.59 6.99 11.98
N THR A 49 -9.55 6.79 12.79
CA THR A 49 -9.69 6.62 14.24
C THR A 49 -10.03 7.94 14.92
N GLU A 50 -10.81 7.88 16.00
CA GLU A 50 -11.14 9.08 16.78
C GLU A 50 -9.88 9.69 17.41
N GLY A 51 -9.71 11.00 17.25
CA GLY A 51 -8.57 11.74 17.81
C GLY A 51 -7.29 11.68 16.97
N GLU A 52 -7.33 11.09 15.77
CA GLU A 52 -6.26 11.23 14.80
C GLU A 52 -6.32 12.60 14.11
N GLU A 53 -5.27 13.39 14.29
CA GLU A 53 -5.16 14.77 13.78
C GLU A 53 -4.18 14.86 12.59
N ARG A 54 -3.38 13.81 12.34
CA ARG A 54 -2.41 13.80 11.24
C ARG A 54 -3.10 13.66 9.90
N SER A 55 -2.49 14.26 8.86
CA SER A 55 -3.01 14.11 7.51
C SER A 55 -2.86 12.66 7.03
N PHE A 56 -3.78 12.21 6.18
CA PHE A 56 -3.68 10.90 5.55
C PHE A 56 -2.34 10.70 4.82
N LEU A 57 -1.80 11.76 4.20
CA LEU A 57 -0.52 11.71 3.50
C LEU A 57 0.66 11.49 4.45
N ASP A 58 0.62 12.07 5.65
CA ASP A 58 1.66 11.85 6.66
C ASP A 58 1.64 10.40 7.15
N LEU A 59 0.44 9.86 7.36
CA LEU A 59 0.24 8.45 7.73
C LEU A 59 0.71 7.50 6.63
N GLU A 60 0.41 7.77 5.36
CA GLU A 60 0.92 6.96 4.23
C GLU A 60 2.44 6.96 4.18
N ARG A 61 3.09 8.12 4.35
CA ARG A 61 4.56 8.23 4.38
C ARG A 61 5.16 7.47 5.56
N GLU A 62 4.56 7.58 6.74
CA GLU A 62 5.01 6.88 7.93
C GLU A 62 4.91 5.35 7.75
N VAL A 63 3.77 4.86 7.28
CA VAL A 63 3.53 3.43 7.07
C VAL A 63 4.45 2.88 5.97
N LEU A 64 4.64 3.62 4.87
CA LEU A 64 5.61 3.23 3.83
C LEU A 64 7.03 3.17 4.38
N GLY A 65 7.44 4.17 5.18
CA GLY A 65 8.76 4.19 5.83
C GLY A 65 8.98 2.97 6.72
N LYS A 66 7.97 2.58 7.52
CA LYS A 66 7.99 1.35 8.32
C LYS A 66 8.16 0.09 7.47
N LEU A 67 7.43 -0.02 6.36
CA LEU A 67 7.56 -1.15 5.44
C LEU A 67 8.97 -1.24 4.84
N VAL A 68 9.54 -0.11 4.43
CA VAL A 68 10.90 -0.03 3.87
C VAL A 68 11.95 -0.43 4.92
N ALA A 69 11.83 0.07 6.15
CA ALA A 69 12.75 -0.27 7.24
C ALA A 69 12.73 -1.77 7.56
N LEU A 70 11.54 -2.37 7.63
CA LEU A 70 11.35 -3.82 7.81
C LEU A 70 12.01 -4.62 6.68
N ALA A 71 11.79 -4.21 5.42
CA ALA A 71 12.39 -4.88 4.26
C ALA A 71 13.93 -4.74 4.21
N ALA A 72 14.47 -3.65 4.77
CA ALA A 72 15.91 -3.41 4.87
C ALA A 72 16.57 -4.13 6.07
N GLY A 73 15.79 -4.81 6.93
CA GLY A 73 16.31 -5.46 8.15
C GLY A 73 16.73 -4.49 9.26
N ALA A 74 16.27 -3.23 9.20
CA ALA A 74 16.48 -2.24 10.23
C ALA A 74 15.23 -2.17 11.13
N THR A 75 15.22 -2.98 12.18
CA THR A 75 14.21 -2.91 13.25
C THR A 75 14.87 -2.75 14.60
#